data_AF-A4NVJ6-F1
#
_entry.id   AF-A4NVJ6-F1
#
_cell.length_a   1.000
_cell.length_b   1.000
_cell.length_c   1.000
_cell.angle_alpha   90.00
_cell.angle_beta   90.00
_cell.angle_gamma   90.00
#
_symmetry.space_group_name_H-M   'P 1'
#
loop_
_entity.id
_entity.type
_entity.pdbx_description
1 polymer ?
#
loop_
_entity_poly.entity_id
_entity_poly.type
_entity_poly.pdbx_seq_one_letter_code
_entity_poly.pdbx_strand_id
1 'polypeptide(L)'
;MLEMLKSWYSRRLSDPQAMGLLAILLFGFISIYFFGDLIAPLLIALVLSYLLEIPINFLNQYLKCPRMLATILIFGSFIGLAAVFFLVLVPMLWNQTISLLSDLPAMFNKSNEWLLNLPKNYPELIDYSMVDSIFNSVREKILGFGESAVKLSLASIMNLVSLGIYAFFSAINDVFYVEG
;
A
#
# COMPACT_ATOMS: atom_id res chain seq x y z
N MET A 1 -38.14 -20.63 -19.94
CA MET A 1 -36.98 -19.71 -19.88
C MET A 1 -35.67 -20.39 -20.31
N LEU A 2 -35.33 -21.55 -19.74
CA LEU A 2 -34.11 -22.31 -20.13
C LEU A 2 -34.10 -22.73 -21.61
N GLU A 3 -35.24 -23.09 -22.20
CA GLU A 3 -35.33 -23.44 -23.63
C GLU A 3 -35.11 -22.24 -24.57
N MET A 4 -35.48 -21.04 -24.11
CA MET A 4 -35.25 -19.77 -24.83
C MET A 4 -33.77 -19.38 -24.79
N LEU A 5 -33.10 -19.68 -23.67
CA LEU A 5 -31.65 -19.51 -23.53
C LEU A 5 -30.88 -20.53 -24.39
N LYS A 6 -31.36 -21.78 -24.43
CA LYS A 6 -30.78 -22.88 -25.22
C LYS A 6 -30.89 -22.65 -26.74
N SER A 7 -32.02 -22.11 -27.21
CA SER A 7 -32.22 -21.79 -28.63
C SER A 7 -31.41 -20.56 -29.09
N TRP A 8 -31.24 -19.55 -28.22
CA TRP A 8 -30.34 -18.42 -28.46
C TRP A 8 -28.87 -18.85 -28.50
N TYR A 9 -28.45 -19.70 -27.55
CA TYR A 9 -27.11 -20.30 -27.50
C TYR A 9 -26.81 -21.10 -28.79
N SER A 10 -27.72 -21.99 -29.20
CA SER A 10 -27.54 -22.81 -30.41
C SER A 10 -27.45 -21.98 -31.69
N ARG A 11 -28.26 -20.92 -31.84
CA ARG A 11 -28.21 -20.04 -33.03
C ARG A 11 -26.99 -19.14 -33.09
N ARG A 12 -26.45 -18.68 -31.94
CA ARG A 12 -25.30 -17.76 -31.91
C ARG A 12 -23.96 -18.49 -31.83
N LEU A 13 -23.89 -19.68 -31.22
CA LEU A 13 -22.67 -20.52 -31.19
C LEU A 13 -22.50 -21.45 -32.38
N SER A 14 -23.51 -21.59 -33.26
CA SER A 14 -23.34 -22.30 -34.54
C SER A 14 -22.56 -21.49 -35.57
N ASP A 15 -22.25 -20.23 -35.28
CA ASP A 15 -21.39 -19.40 -36.11
C ASP A 15 -19.93 -19.66 -35.72
N PRO A 16 -19.07 -20.21 -36.61
CA PRO A 16 -17.68 -20.56 -36.30
C PRO A 16 -16.88 -19.41 -35.67
N GLN A 17 -17.23 -18.18 -36.02
CA GLN A 17 -16.62 -16.95 -35.50
C GLN A 17 -16.99 -16.70 -34.03
N ALA A 18 -18.26 -16.92 -33.66
CA ALA A 18 -18.72 -16.74 -32.28
C ALA A 18 -18.17 -17.83 -31.35
N MET A 19 -18.05 -19.06 -31.86
CA MET A 19 -17.39 -20.17 -31.15
C MET A 19 -15.91 -19.86 -30.91
N GLY A 20 -15.21 -19.29 -31.91
CA GLY A 20 -13.83 -18.83 -31.78
C GLY A 20 -13.67 -17.71 -30.75
N LEU A 21 -14.56 -16.71 -30.76
CA LEU A 21 -14.57 -15.63 -29.77
C LEU A 21 -14.80 -16.15 -28.35
N LEU A 22 -15.73 -17.10 -28.16
CA LEU A 22 -15.96 -17.73 -26.86
C LEU A 22 -14.76 -18.57 -26.41
N ALA A 23 -14.10 -19.27 -27.34
CA ALA A 23 -12.90 -20.03 -27.04
C ALA A 23 -11.75 -19.10 -26.59
N ILE A 24 -11.52 -17.99 -27.30
CA ILE A 24 -10.50 -16.98 -26.93
C ILE A 24 -10.87 -16.32 -25.60
N LEU A 25 -12.15 -16.01 -25.36
CA LEU A 25 -12.59 -15.39 -24.12
C LEU A 25 -12.39 -16.34 -22.92
N LEU A 26 -12.80 -17.60 -23.04
CA LEU A 26 -12.61 -18.61 -21.99
C LEU A 26 -11.12 -18.88 -21.76
N PHE A 27 -10.33 -19.00 -22.82
CA PHE A 27 -8.90 -19.18 -22.71
C PHE A 27 -8.22 -17.98 -22.05
N GLY A 28 -8.61 -16.76 -22.43
CA GLY A 28 -8.15 -15.52 -21.81
C GLY A 28 -8.51 -15.45 -20.33
N PHE A 29 -9.74 -15.83 -19.95
CA PHE A 29 -10.17 -15.83 -18.55
C PHE A 29 -9.43 -16.87 -17.72
N ILE A 30 -9.23 -18.08 -18.26
CA ILE A 30 -8.42 -19.13 -17.63
C ILE A 30 -6.98 -18.67 -17.47
N SER A 31 -6.41 -18.03 -18.49
CA SER A 31 -5.04 -17.51 -18.46
C SER A 31 -4.90 -16.39 -17.42
N ILE A 32 -5.83 -15.44 -17.34
CA ILE A 32 -5.84 -14.40 -16.31
C ILE A 32 -6.05 -14.98 -14.91
N TYR A 33 -6.87 -16.02 -14.76
CA TYR A 33 -7.08 -16.66 -13.46
C TYR A 33 -5.82 -17.40 -12.97
N PHE A 34 -5.15 -18.14 -13.85
CA PHE A 34 -3.92 -18.88 -13.50
C PHE A 34 -2.69 -17.99 -13.38
N PHE A 35 -2.55 -17.00 -14.27
CA PHE A 35 -1.38 -16.12 -14.35
C PHE A 35 -1.63 -14.74 -13.73
N GLY A 36 -2.79 -14.47 -13.13
CA GLY A 36 -3.16 -13.14 -12.62
C GLY A 36 -2.14 -12.56 -11.64
N ASP A 37 -1.65 -13.41 -10.73
CA ASP A 37 -0.62 -13.04 -9.75
C ASP A 37 0.74 -12.73 -10.40
N LEU A 38 1.02 -13.25 -11.60
CA LEU A 38 2.22 -12.96 -12.39
C LEU A 38 2.01 -11.79 -13.36
N ILE A 39 0.80 -11.61 -13.87
CA ILE A 39 0.43 -10.53 -14.79
C ILE A 39 0.54 -9.17 -14.08
N ALA A 40 0.14 -9.08 -12.82
CA ALA A 40 0.26 -7.84 -12.05
C ALA A 40 1.70 -7.30 -11.95
N PRO A 41 2.70 -8.06 -11.46
CA PRO A 41 4.09 -7.60 -11.43
C PRO A 41 4.70 -7.42 -12.82
N LEU A 42 4.27 -8.22 -13.81
CA LEU A 42 4.70 -8.04 -15.20
C LEU A 42 4.23 -6.68 -15.78
N LEU A 43 2.96 -6.32 -15.56
CA LEU A 43 2.42 -5.04 -16.01
C LEU A 43 3.12 -3.87 -15.31
N ILE A 44 3.39 -3.99 -14.00
CA ILE A 44 4.16 -2.98 -13.25
C ILE A 44 5.56 -2.82 -13.85
N ALA A 45 6.26 -3.92 -14.12
CA ALA A 45 7.58 -3.89 -14.74
C ALA A 45 7.57 -3.26 -16.14
N LEU A 46 6.55 -3.54 -16.95
CA LEU A 46 6.38 -2.96 -18.28
C LEU A 46 6.16 -1.44 -18.20
N VAL A 47 5.27 -1.00 -17.32
CA VAL A 47 5.01 0.43 -17.09
C VAL A 47 6.27 1.13 -16.60
N LEU A 48 6.99 0.54 -15.63
CA LEU A 48 8.27 1.08 -15.15
C LEU A 48 9.33 1.15 -16.25
N SER A 49 9.47 0.08 -17.05
CA SER A 49 10.40 0.05 -18.17
C SER A 49 10.11 1.19 -19.16
N TYR A 50 8.83 1.38 -19.52
CA TYR A 50 8.44 2.45 -20.43
C TYR A 50 8.67 3.84 -19.82
N LEU A 51 8.41 4.00 -18.52
CA LEU A 51 8.64 5.25 -17.80
C LEU A 51 10.12 5.63 -17.76
N LEU A 52 11.02 4.65 -17.59
CA LEU A 52 12.47 4.85 -17.59
C LEU A 52 13.03 5.01 -19.02
N GLU A 53 12.38 4.46 -20.03
CA GLU A 53 12.81 4.58 -21.43
C GLU A 53 12.71 6.03 -21.94
N ILE A 54 11.71 6.80 -21.47
CA ILE A 54 11.54 8.22 -21.82
C ILE A 54 12.79 9.06 -21.48
N PRO A 55 13.29 9.11 -20.24
CA PRO A 55 14.51 9.86 -19.91
C PRO A 55 15.76 9.28 -20.59
N ILE A 56 15.82 7.97 -20.85
CA ILE A 56 16.96 7.34 -21.55
C ILE A 56 17.05 7.86 -22.98
N ASN A 57 15.92 7.88 -23.68
CA ASN A 57 15.85 8.41 -25.05
C ASN A 57 16.12 9.91 -25.08
N PHE A 58 15.64 10.66 -24.07
CA PHE A 58 15.96 12.07 -23.91
C PHE A 58 17.47 12.29 -23.76
N LEU A 59 18.15 11.57 -22.86
CA LEU A 59 19.61 11.70 -22.67
C LEU A 59 20.39 11.31 -23.93
N ASN A 60 19.97 10.25 -24.62
CA ASN A 60 20.62 9.81 -25.86
C ASN A 60 20.50 10.88 -26.96
N GLN A 61 19.31 11.47 -27.13
CA GLN A 61 19.07 12.43 -28.22
C GLN A 61 19.65 13.82 -27.94
N TYR A 62 19.58 14.32 -26.70
CA TYR A 62 20.05 15.67 -26.34
C TYR A 62 21.55 15.72 -25.99
N LEU A 63 22.08 14.69 -25.30
CA LEU A 63 23.50 14.66 -24.93
C LEU A 63 24.38 13.83 -25.87
N LYS A 64 23.80 13.19 -26.92
CA LYS A 64 24.51 12.29 -27.86
C LYS A 64 25.34 11.21 -27.16
N CYS A 65 24.89 10.77 -25.98
CA CYS A 65 25.57 9.78 -25.17
C CYS A 65 25.24 8.37 -25.68
N PRO A 66 26.20 7.43 -25.78
CA PRO A 66 25.92 6.07 -26.23
C PRO A 66 24.88 5.41 -25.31
N ARG A 67 23.92 4.70 -25.91
CA ARG A 67 22.74 4.11 -25.23
C ARG A 67 23.08 3.36 -23.93
N MET A 68 24.20 2.63 -23.92
CA MET A 68 24.66 1.89 -22.74
C MET A 68 24.98 2.81 -21.55
N LEU A 69 25.65 3.95 -21.76
CA LEU A 69 25.94 4.92 -20.71
C LEU A 69 24.67 5.62 -20.22
N ALA A 70 23.76 5.98 -21.13
CA ALA A 70 22.48 6.59 -20.78
C ALA A 70 21.64 5.66 -19.88
N THR A 71 21.57 4.37 -20.23
CA THR A 71 20.88 3.36 -19.40
C THR A 71 21.51 3.24 -18.02
N ILE A 72 22.84 3.05 -17.94
CA ILE A 72 23.54 2.90 -16.65
C ILE A 72 23.33 4.13 -15.75
N LEU A 73 23.42 5.33 -16.33
CA LEU A 73 23.29 6.58 -15.57
C LEU A 73 21.87 6.76 -15.03
N ILE A 74 20.84 6.50 -15.83
CA ILE A 74 19.44 6.64 -15.39
C ILE A 74 19.05 5.56 -14.42
N PHE A 75 19.40 4.29 -14.69
CA PHE A 75 19.13 3.21 -13.73
C PHE A 75 19.87 3.44 -12.42
N GLY A 76 21.15 3.83 -12.49
CA GLY A 76 21.96 4.14 -11.31
C GLY A 76 21.38 5.31 -10.52
N SER A 77 20.97 6.39 -11.19
CA SER A 77 20.32 7.54 -10.55
C SER A 77 18.96 7.17 -9.96
N PHE A 78 18.17 6.35 -10.66
CA PHE A 78 16.85 5.91 -10.18
C PHE A 78 16.99 5.06 -8.91
N ILE A 79 17.90 4.07 -8.93
CA ILE A 79 18.20 3.25 -7.76
C ILE A 79 18.77 4.10 -6.62
N GLY A 80 19.70 5.00 -6.91
CA GLY A 80 20.28 5.90 -5.92
C GLY A 80 19.23 6.79 -5.25
N LEU A 81 18.32 7.38 -6.04
CA LEU A 81 17.23 8.20 -5.53
C LEU A 81 16.24 7.37 -4.71
N ALA A 82 15.87 6.18 -5.19
CA ALA A 82 15.03 5.26 -4.45
C ALA A 82 15.68 4.85 -3.11
N ALA A 83 16.98 4.57 -3.10
CA ALA A 83 17.71 4.25 -1.88
C ALA A 83 17.69 5.41 -0.88
N VAL A 84 17.93 6.64 -1.33
CA VAL A 84 17.81 7.84 -0.47
C VAL A 84 16.38 7.98 0.06
N PHE A 85 15.38 7.76 -0.78
CA PHE A 85 13.98 7.82 -0.38
C PHE A 85 13.66 6.80 0.73
N PHE A 86 14.05 5.54 0.56
CA PHE A 86 13.80 4.49 1.55
C PHE A 86 14.66 4.60 2.81
N LEU A 87 15.93 5.00 2.70
CA LEU A 87 16.85 5.04 3.84
C LEU A 87 16.76 6.34 4.65
N VAL A 88 16.31 7.45 4.05
CA VAL A 88 16.26 8.75 4.72
C VAL A 88 14.80 9.19 4.91
N LEU A 89 14.03 9.20 3.83
CA LEU A 89 12.71 9.82 3.81
C LEU A 89 11.69 8.98 4.60
N VAL A 90 11.66 7.66 4.38
CA VAL A 90 10.79 6.74 5.15
C VAL A 90 11.05 6.80 6.67
N PRO A 91 12.28 6.63 7.19
CA PRO A 91 12.50 6.70 8.63
C PRO A 91 12.25 8.10 9.19
N MET A 92 12.52 9.16 8.43
CA MET A 92 12.18 10.53 8.83
C MET A 92 10.67 10.70 8.99
N LEU A 93 9.87 10.27 8.01
CA LEU A 93 8.40 10.32 8.09
C LEU A 93 7.85 9.45 9.22
N TRP A 94 8.47 8.29 9.46
CA TRP A 94 8.09 7.43 10.57
C TRP A 94 8.32 8.10 11.92
N ASN A 95 9.51 8.66 12.13
CA ASN A 95 9.85 9.39 13.35
C ASN A 95 8.99 10.65 13.52
N GLN A 96 8.69 11.36 12.43
CA GLN A 96 7.75 12.49 12.44
C GLN A 96 6.35 12.05 12.86
N THR A 97 5.87 10.91 12.35
CA THR A 97 4.55 10.37 12.70
C THR A 97 4.49 10.01 14.19
N ILE A 98 5.51 9.34 14.73
CA ILE A 98 5.60 9.02 16.16
C ILE A 98 5.61 10.30 17.01
N SER A 99 6.39 11.31 16.60
CA SER A 99 6.48 12.58 17.32
C SER A 99 5.12 13.29 17.36
N LEU A 100 4.40 13.32 16.23
CA LEU A 100 3.04 13.88 16.17
C LEU A 100 2.07 13.15 17.10
N LEU A 101 2.11 11.81 17.15
CA LEU A 101 1.28 11.03 18.06
C LEU A 101 1.65 11.28 19.53
N SER A 102 2.94 11.45 19.83
CA SER A 102 3.44 11.74 21.19
C SER A 102 3.10 13.15 21.65
N ASP A 103 3.05 14.13 20.74
CA ASP A 103 2.74 15.52 21.04
C ASP A 103 1.22 15.79 21.08
N LEU A 104 0.42 14.91 20.48
CA LEU A 104 -1.05 14.99 20.43
C LEU A 104 -1.70 15.21 21.80
N PRO A 105 -1.32 14.50 22.89
CA PRO A 105 -1.87 14.74 24.23
C PRO A 105 -1.54 16.14 24.78
N ALA A 106 -0.31 16.62 24.55
CA ALA A 106 0.11 17.96 24.98
C ALA A 106 -0.62 19.06 24.19
N MET A 107 -0.82 18.85 22.88
CA MET A 107 -1.65 19.73 22.05
C MET A 107 -3.11 19.73 22.52
N PHE A 108 -3.64 18.57 22.93
CA PHE A 108 -4.99 18.45 23.48
C PHE A 108 -5.16 19.19 24.81
N ASN A 109 -4.16 19.13 25.70
CA ASN A 109 -4.15 19.90 26.94
C ASN A 109 -4.12 21.43 26.69
N LYS A 110 -3.32 21.90 25.72
CA LYS A 110 -3.34 23.32 25.32
C LYS A 110 -4.70 23.74 24.73
N SER A 111 -5.33 22.86 23.96
CA SER A 111 -6.69 23.09 23.46
C SER A 111 -7.72 23.15 24.60
N ASN A 112 -7.56 22.35 25.66
CA ASN A 112 -8.39 22.43 26.87
C ASN A 112 -8.25 23.78 27.59
N GLU A 113 -7.02 24.24 27.81
CA GLU A 113 -6.78 25.56 28.42
C GLU A 113 -7.38 26.70 27.59
N TRP A 114 -7.30 26.61 26.26
CA TRP A 114 -7.94 27.56 25.36
C TRP A 114 -9.47 27.49 25.42
N LEU A 115 -10.03 26.28 25.42
CA LEU A 115 -11.48 26.03 25.53
C LEU A 115 -12.04 26.45 26.89
N LEU A 116 -11.29 26.35 27.99
CA LEU A 116 -11.73 26.82 29.31
C LEU A 116 -11.79 28.35 29.42
N ASN A 117 -11.09 29.07 28.54
CA ASN A 117 -11.20 30.52 28.43
C ASN A 117 -12.39 30.96 27.56
N LEU A 118 -13.03 30.06 26.81
CA LEU A 118 -14.16 30.35 25.94
C LEU A 118 -15.48 30.62 26.71
N PRO A 119 -15.87 29.81 27.71
CA PRO A 119 -17.04 30.07 28.57
C PRO A 119 -16.97 31.39 29.33
N LYS A 120 -15.74 31.85 29.68
CA LYS A 120 -15.53 33.17 30.30
C LYS A 120 -15.92 34.32 29.39
N ASN A 121 -15.75 34.17 28.07
CA ASN A 121 -16.01 35.22 27.09
C ASN A 121 -17.42 35.10 26.45
N TYR A 122 -18.03 33.90 26.44
CA TYR A 122 -19.35 33.64 25.83
C TYR A 122 -20.26 32.73 26.68
N PRO A 123 -20.69 33.19 27.87
CA PRO A 123 -21.46 32.39 28.82
C PRO A 123 -22.91 32.06 28.37
N GLU A 124 -23.48 32.76 27.38
CA GLU A 124 -24.82 32.46 26.84
C GLU A 124 -24.87 31.28 25.85
N LEU A 125 -23.72 30.84 25.32
CA LEU A 125 -23.65 29.84 24.24
C LEU A 125 -22.96 28.52 24.66
N ILE A 126 -22.11 28.53 25.69
CA ILE A 126 -21.30 27.37 26.11
C ILE A 126 -21.29 27.24 27.63
N ASP A 127 -21.86 26.14 28.14
CA ASP A 127 -21.89 25.77 29.57
C ASP A 127 -20.72 24.81 29.91
N TYR A 128 -20.26 24.83 31.17
CA TYR A 128 -19.17 23.99 31.67
C TYR A 128 -19.48 22.49 31.53
N SER A 129 -20.75 22.10 31.65
CA SER A 129 -21.21 20.72 31.50
C SER A 129 -21.03 20.16 30.08
N MET A 130 -21.12 21.00 29.05
CA MET A 130 -20.92 20.59 27.66
C MET A 130 -19.43 20.36 27.36
N VAL A 131 -18.55 21.16 27.96
CA VAL A 131 -17.09 20.99 27.87
C VAL A 131 -16.68 19.65 28.50
N ASP A 132 -17.12 19.36 29.71
CA ASP A 132 -16.80 18.10 30.41
C ASP A 132 -17.27 16.85 29.65
N SER A 133 -18.45 16.93 29.01
CA SER A 133 -19.01 15.84 28.21
C SER A 133 -18.16 15.52 26.97
N ILE A 134 -17.63 16.56 26.31
CA ILE A 134 -16.73 16.42 25.15
C ILE A 134 -15.39 15.82 25.61
N PHE A 135 -14.84 16.31 26.73
CA PHE A 135 -13.58 15.81 27.26
C PHE A 135 -13.67 14.33 27.66
N ASN A 136 -14.75 13.92 28.33
CA ASN A 136 -14.96 12.51 28.67
C ASN A 136 -15.13 11.62 27.42
N SER A 137 -15.87 12.08 26.42
CA SER A 137 -16.07 11.34 25.16
C SER A 137 -14.77 11.16 24.36
N VAL A 138 -13.93 12.21 24.33
CA VAL A 138 -12.62 12.15 23.68
C VAL A 138 -11.66 11.25 24.48
N ARG A 139 -11.70 11.31 25.81
CA ARG A 139 -10.87 10.46 26.68
C ARG A 139 -11.17 8.97 26.49
N GLU A 140 -12.44 8.57 26.45
CA GLU A 140 -12.82 7.18 26.17
C GLU A 140 -12.35 6.72 24.79
N LYS A 141 -12.50 7.55 23.75
CA LYS A 141 -12.00 7.22 22.40
C LYS A 141 -10.47 7.09 22.38
N ILE A 142 -9.73 7.99 23.01
CA ILE A 142 -8.26 7.92 23.08
C ILE A 142 -7.83 6.64 23.81
N LEU A 143 -8.47 6.28 24.93
CA LEU A 143 -8.17 5.04 25.66
C LEU A 143 -8.48 3.80 24.80
N GLY A 144 -9.60 3.78 24.09
CA GLY A 144 -9.96 2.68 23.19
C GLY A 144 -9.01 2.52 21.99
N PHE A 145 -8.54 3.63 21.42
CA PHE A 145 -7.50 3.62 20.38
C PHE A 145 -6.14 3.18 20.93
N GLY A 146 -5.78 3.62 22.14
CA GLY A 146 -4.55 3.22 22.81
C GLY A 146 -4.50 1.71 23.08
N GLU A 147 -5.58 1.13 23.62
CA GLU A 147 -5.66 -0.31 23.86
C GLU A 147 -5.58 -1.12 22.56
N SER A 148 -6.25 -0.65 21.50
CA SER A 148 -6.21 -1.26 20.17
C SER A 148 -4.81 -1.16 19.54
N ALA A 149 -4.14 -0.01 19.64
CA ALA A 149 -2.80 0.20 19.11
C ALA A 149 -1.77 -0.68 19.83
N VAL A 150 -1.87 -0.82 21.15
CA VAL A 150 -1.02 -1.73 21.94
C VAL A 150 -1.24 -3.19 21.52
N LYS A 151 -2.50 -3.62 21.37
CA LYS A 151 -2.82 -4.98 20.90
C LYS A 151 -2.26 -5.24 19.49
N LEU A 152 -2.40 -4.28 18.57
CA LEU A 152 -1.84 -4.36 17.22
C LEU A 152 -0.30 -4.39 17.22
N SER A 153 0.34 -3.59 18.06
CA SER A 153 1.80 -3.58 18.21
C SER A 153 2.32 -4.91 18.75
N LEU A 154 1.69 -5.45 19.79
CA LEU A 154 2.01 -6.78 20.34
C LEU A 154 1.79 -7.87 19.28
N ALA A 155 0.70 -7.80 18.51
CA ALA A 155 0.44 -8.74 17.42
C ALA A 155 1.48 -8.64 16.29
N SER A 156 1.92 -7.43 15.94
CA SER A 156 2.96 -7.20 14.92
C SER A 156 4.32 -7.74 15.36
N ILE A 157 4.72 -7.51 16.62
CA ILE A 157 5.93 -8.10 17.20
C ILE A 157 5.84 -9.63 17.17
N MET A 158 4.70 -10.19 17.58
CA MET A 158 4.47 -11.63 17.54
C MET A 158 4.57 -12.19 16.11
N ASN A 159 4.04 -11.47 15.12
CA ASN A 159 4.10 -11.87 13.72
C ASN A 159 5.53 -11.77 13.15
N LEU A 160 6.28 -10.74 13.52
CA LEU A 160 7.71 -10.62 13.16
C LEU A 160 8.54 -11.76 13.78
N VAL A 161 8.26 -12.12 15.04
CA VAL A 161 8.89 -13.27 15.71
C VAL A 161 8.53 -14.56 14.97
N SER A 162 7.26 -14.76 14.61
CA SER A 162 6.79 -15.92 13.83
C SER A 162 7.49 -16.01 12.46
N LEU A 163 7.56 -14.90 11.72
CA LEU A 163 8.29 -14.83 10.46
C LEU A 163 9.79 -15.12 10.64
N GLY A 164 10.40 -14.62 11.72
CA GLY A 164 11.79 -14.92 12.07
C GLY A 164 12.01 -16.41 12.31
N ILE A 165 11.09 -17.06 13.02
CA ILE A 165 11.12 -18.52 13.23
C ILE A 165 10.96 -19.26 11.89
N TYR A 166 9.99 -18.88 11.05
CA TYR A 166 9.78 -19.51 9.75
C TYR A 166 10.97 -19.35 8.81
N ALA A 167 11.55 -18.14 8.74
CA ALA A 167 12.73 -17.87 7.91
C ALA A 167 13.96 -18.65 8.40
N PHE A 168 14.13 -18.79 9.72
CA PHE A 168 15.18 -19.62 10.30
C PHE A 168 15.00 -21.10 9.94
N PHE A 169 13.78 -21.63 10.10
CA PHE A 169 13.46 -23.01 9.73
C PHE A 169 13.61 -23.27 8.23
N SER A 170 13.16 -22.35 7.36
CA SER A 170 13.30 -22.51 5.91
C SER A 170 14.76 -22.48 5.48
N ALA A 171 15.58 -21.61 6.07
CA ALA A 171 17.01 -21.53 5.76
C ALA A 171 17.76 -22.82 6.16
N ILE A 172 17.46 -23.40 7.33
CA ILE A 172 18.04 -24.69 7.74
C ILE A 172 17.63 -25.81 6.79
N ASN A 173 16.35 -25.82 6.39
CA ASN A 173 15.86 -26.83 5.47
C ASN A 173 16.58 -26.75 4.11
N ASP A 174 16.74 -25.55 3.55
CA ASP A 174 17.49 -25.36 2.29
C ASP A 174 18.95 -25.82 2.40
N VAL A 175 19.63 -25.57 3.53
CA VAL A 175 21.00 -26.05 3.75
C VAL A 175 21.06 -27.58 3.78
N PHE A 176 20.10 -28.24 4.43
CA PHE A 176 20.07 -29.71 4.51
C PHE A 176 19.81 -30.37 3.15
N TYR A 177 19.00 -29.75 2.29
CA TYR A 177 18.73 -30.23 0.92
C TYR A 177 19.90 -30.06 -0.05
N VAL A 178 20.87 -29.19 0.24
CA VAL A 178 22.04 -28.96 -0.61
C VAL A 178 23.20 -29.91 -0.29
N GLU A 179 23.21 -30.53 0.91
CA GLU A 179 24.27 -31.45 1.34
C GLU A 179 23.92 -32.95 1.25
N GLY A 180 22.73 -33.33 0.78
CA GLY A 180 22.28 -34.74 0.63
C GLY A 180 22.05 -35.16 -0.82
#